data_AF-A0A370XC59-F1
#
_entry.id   AF-A0A370XC59-F1
#
_cell.length_a   1.000
_cell.length_b   1.000
_cell.length_c   1.000
_cell.angle_alpha   90.00
_cell.angle_beta   90.00
_cell.angle_gamma   90.00
#
_symmetry.space_group_name_H-M   'P 1'
#
loop_
_entity.id
_entity.type
_entity.pdbx_description
1 polymer ?
#
loop_
_entity_poly.entity_id
_entity_poly.type
_entity_poly.pdbx_seq_one_letter_code
_entity_poly.pdbx_strand_id
1 'polypeptide(L)'
;MTFDEAMAFVREHGIVLTAAQGPVPRLTEAIAGEPIKGSWWAHPKSHQIFALLQKLEASPDILVCRFVNGKVTMIHRRLWPALVKLSDRIDPGRLAQVRQEHTAKGHHETHDVPYPSWVPADVFAEARRLGDEEATRMLGPLAPR
;
A
#
# COMPACT_ATOMS: atom_id res chain seq x y z
N MET A 1 8.36 -17.13 -3.19
CA MET A 1 8.26 -15.69 -3.44
C MET A 1 9.53 -14.98 -2.97
N THR A 2 10.22 -14.29 -3.88
CA THR A 2 11.33 -13.37 -3.64
C THR A 2 10.82 -11.93 -3.43
N PHE A 3 11.72 -10.99 -3.12
CA PHE A 3 11.36 -9.57 -3.05
C PHE A 3 10.91 -9.03 -4.41
N ASP A 4 11.62 -9.36 -5.49
CA ASP A 4 11.30 -8.89 -6.83
C ASP A 4 9.93 -9.41 -7.31
N GLU A 5 9.62 -10.67 -6.99
CA GLU A 5 8.30 -11.26 -7.27
C GLU A 5 7.19 -10.56 -6.48
N ALA A 6 7.44 -10.25 -5.20
CA ALA A 6 6.47 -9.54 -4.37
C ALA A 6 6.27 -8.08 -4.83
N MET A 7 7.34 -7.39 -5.21
CA MET A 7 7.25 -6.04 -5.79
C MET A 7 6.52 -6.05 -7.14
N ALA A 8 6.80 -7.04 -8.00
CA ALA A 8 6.11 -7.21 -9.26
C ALA A 8 4.60 -7.43 -9.05
N PHE A 9 4.22 -8.24 -8.06
CA PHE A 9 2.83 -8.46 -7.67
C PHE A 9 2.13 -7.15 -7.24
N VAL A 10 2.76 -6.35 -6.38
CA VAL A 10 2.20 -5.07 -5.95
C VAL A 10 2.11 -4.09 -7.12
N ARG A 11 3.11 -4.06 -8.01
CA ARG A 11 3.12 -3.23 -9.22
C ARG A 11 2.01 -3.62 -10.19
N GLU A 12 1.82 -4.90 -10.45
CA GLU A 12 0.81 -5.43 -11.36
C GLU A 12 -0.58 -5.00 -10.89
N HIS A 13 -0.95 -5.34 -9.65
CA HIS A 13 -2.25 -5.00 -9.09
C HIS A 13 -2.40 -3.52 -8.75
N GLY A 14 -1.30 -2.81 -8.49
CA GLY A 14 -1.25 -1.40 -8.13
C GLY A 14 -1.67 -1.12 -6.69
N ILE A 15 -2.76 -1.73 -6.22
CA ILE A 15 -3.27 -1.63 -4.85
C ILE A 15 -3.52 -3.03 -4.32
N VAL A 16 -2.94 -3.37 -3.16
CA VAL A 16 -3.16 -4.65 -2.49
C VAL A 16 -3.41 -4.43 -1.00
N LEU A 17 -4.21 -5.32 -0.41
CA LEU A 17 -4.33 -5.40 1.05
C LEU A 17 -3.17 -6.24 1.60
N THR A 18 -2.62 -5.86 2.76
CA THR A 18 -1.55 -6.65 3.37
C THR A 18 -2.09 -8.03 3.78
N ALA A 19 -3.08 -8.06 4.67
CA ALA A 19 -3.70 -9.28 5.18
C ALA A 19 -5.23 -9.28 5.20
N ALA A 20 -5.87 -8.11 5.24
CA ALA A 20 -7.32 -8.00 5.38
C ALA A 20 -8.05 -8.49 4.12
N GLN A 21 -9.25 -9.05 4.29
CA GLN A 21 -10.12 -9.39 3.16
C GLN A 21 -10.75 -8.12 2.58
N GLY A 22 -10.92 -8.07 1.26
CA GLY A 22 -11.52 -6.93 0.57
C GLY A 22 -11.55 -7.11 -0.94
N PRO A 23 -11.83 -6.02 -1.69
CA PRO A 23 -12.03 -6.05 -3.14
C PRO A 23 -10.72 -6.15 -3.96
N VAL A 24 -9.56 -6.20 -3.29
CA VAL A 24 -8.24 -6.32 -3.92
C VAL A 24 -7.47 -7.52 -3.37
N PRO A 25 -6.47 -8.03 -4.10
CA PRO A 25 -5.67 -9.16 -3.66
C PRO A 25 -4.99 -8.95 -2.30
N ARG A 26 -4.73 -10.06 -1.61
CA ARG A 26 -4.03 -10.11 -0.32
C ARG A 26 -2.58 -10.52 -0.51
N LEU A 27 -1.66 -9.63 -0.14
CA LEU A 27 -0.23 -9.87 -0.29
C LEU A 27 0.27 -11.04 0.57
N THR A 28 -0.21 -11.19 1.81
CA THR A 28 0.21 -12.32 2.67
C THR A 28 -0.17 -13.68 2.06
N GLU A 29 -1.30 -13.79 1.38
CA GLU A 29 -1.72 -15.02 0.70
C GLU A 29 -0.93 -15.26 -0.58
N ALA A 30 -0.63 -14.20 -1.34
CA ALA A 30 0.25 -14.29 -2.49
C ALA A 30 1.64 -14.80 -2.08
N ILE A 31 2.21 -14.28 -0.99
CA ILE A 31 3.48 -14.75 -0.44
C ILE A 31 3.39 -16.20 0.05
N ALA A 32 2.30 -16.55 0.75
CA ALA A 32 2.07 -17.90 1.23
C ALA A 32 1.88 -18.90 0.07
N GLY A 33 1.35 -18.44 -1.06
CA GLY A 33 0.96 -19.27 -2.20
C GLY A 33 -0.38 -19.98 -2.00
N GLU A 34 -1.10 -19.66 -0.93
CA GLU A 34 -2.37 -20.30 -0.54
C GLU A 34 -3.22 -19.36 0.33
N PRO A 35 -4.54 -19.59 0.41
CA PRO A 35 -5.40 -18.86 1.35
C PRO A 35 -5.00 -19.10 2.80
N ILE A 36 -4.97 -18.04 3.61
CA ILE A 36 -4.63 -18.10 5.04
C ILE A 36 -5.92 -18.09 5.85
N LYS A 37 -6.12 -19.12 6.69
CA LYS A 37 -7.18 -19.16 7.69
C LYS A 37 -6.67 -18.58 9.02
N GLY A 38 -7.33 -17.54 9.52
CA GLY A 38 -6.95 -16.88 10.77
C GLY A 38 -5.75 -15.95 10.61
N SER A 39 -4.91 -15.86 11.64
CA SER A 39 -3.75 -14.95 11.65
C SER A 39 -2.59 -15.51 10.83
N TRP A 40 -2.05 -14.71 9.91
CA TRP A 40 -0.85 -15.09 9.14
C TRP A 40 0.38 -15.31 10.03
N TRP A 41 0.40 -14.74 11.25
CA TRP A 41 1.47 -14.98 12.23
C TRP A 41 1.59 -16.45 12.63
N ALA A 42 0.49 -17.20 12.63
CA ALA A 42 0.49 -18.63 12.93
C ALA A 42 0.81 -19.52 11.71
N HIS A 43 1.00 -18.93 10.53
CA HIS A 43 1.28 -19.66 9.31
C HIS A 43 2.73 -20.19 9.28
N PRO A 44 3.02 -21.39 8.75
CA PRO A 44 4.40 -21.90 8.64
C PRO A 44 5.36 -20.97 7.87
N LYS A 45 4.82 -20.13 6.98
CA LYS A 45 5.59 -19.12 6.22
C LYS A 45 5.61 -17.73 6.87
N SER A 46 5.23 -17.59 8.15
CA SER A 46 5.15 -16.30 8.84
C SER A 46 6.45 -15.50 8.76
N HIS A 47 7.61 -16.13 8.94
CA HIS A 47 8.91 -15.45 8.82
C HIS A 47 9.17 -14.90 7.41
N GLN A 48 8.80 -15.66 6.36
CA GLN A 48 8.94 -15.20 4.97
C GLN A 48 7.98 -14.04 4.69
N ILE A 49 6.73 -14.13 5.16
CA ILE A 49 5.73 -13.07 5.03
C ILE A 49 6.26 -11.79 5.69
N PHE A 50 6.66 -11.89 6.97
CA PHE A 50 7.19 -10.76 7.71
C PHE A 50 8.40 -10.11 7.01
N ALA A 51 9.38 -10.91 6.60
CA ALA A 51 10.58 -10.40 5.94
C ALA A 51 10.28 -9.68 4.61
N LEU A 52 9.31 -10.16 3.83
CA LEU A 52 8.91 -9.51 2.58
C LEU A 52 8.08 -8.25 2.81
N LEU A 53 7.16 -8.26 3.77
CA LEU A 53 6.41 -7.06 4.15
C LEU A 53 7.36 -5.96 4.58
N GLN A 54 8.31 -6.23 5.49
CA GLN A 54 9.29 -5.23 5.94
C GLN A 54 10.09 -4.62 4.78
N LYS A 55 10.52 -5.43 3.81
CA LYS A 55 11.26 -4.94 2.64
C LYS A 55 10.40 -4.08 1.73
N LEU A 56 9.14 -4.46 1.53
CA LEU A 56 8.19 -3.68 0.72
C LEU A 56 7.82 -2.36 1.39
N GLU A 57 7.56 -2.38 2.71
CA GLU A 57 7.27 -1.16 3.50
C GLU A 57 8.43 -0.17 3.49
N ALA A 58 9.68 -0.65 3.46
CA ALA A 58 10.87 0.18 3.35
C ALA A 58 11.15 0.71 1.92
N SER A 59 10.41 0.23 0.91
CA SER A 59 10.65 0.64 -0.47
C SER A 59 10.14 2.07 -0.74
N PRO A 60 10.93 2.92 -1.43
CA PRO A 60 10.47 4.25 -1.85
C PRO A 60 9.35 4.20 -2.92
N ASP A 61 9.05 3.02 -3.47
CA ASP A 61 8.00 2.83 -4.47
C ASP A 61 6.66 2.34 -3.88
N ILE A 62 6.59 2.15 -2.56
CA ILE A 62 5.39 1.66 -1.88
C ILE A 62 4.88 2.70 -0.87
N LEU A 63 3.61 3.08 -1.03
CA LEU A 63 2.86 3.78 0.00
C LEU A 63 2.12 2.74 0.82
N VAL A 64 2.40 2.71 2.13
CA VAL A 64 1.60 1.97 3.10
C VAL A 64 0.62 2.95 3.72
N CYS A 65 -0.68 2.69 3.62
CA CYS A 65 -1.72 3.55 4.18
C CYS A 65 -2.98 2.76 4.51
N ARG A 66 -4.05 3.44 4.93
CA ARG A 66 -5.34 2.81 5.24
C ARG A 66 -6.39 3.09 4.16
N PHE A 67 -5.99 2.99 2.89
CA PHE A 67 -6.81 3.40 1.76
C PHE A 67 -8.04 2.53 1.57
N VAL A 68 -7.95 1.20 1.49
CA VAL A 68 -9.13 0.34 1.21
C VAL A 68 -9.88 0.04 2.52
N ASN A 69 -11.07 0.63 2.69
CA ASN A 69 -11.95 0.42 3.86
C ASN A 69 -11.24 0.56 5.22
N GLY A 70 -10.26 1.47 5.34
CA GLY A 70 -9.48 1.67 6.56
C GLY A 70 -8.47 0.55 6.87
N LYS A 71 -8.25 -0.40 5.94
CA LYS A 71 -7.33 -1.53 6.12
C LYS A 71 -5.94 -1.19 5.59
N VAL A 72 -4.92 -1.79 6.20
CA VAL A 72 -3.52 -1.62 5.76
C VAL A 72 -3.40 -2.07 4.32
N THR A 73 -3.02 -1.12 3.48
CA THR A 73 -2.99 -1.20 2.03
C THR A 73 -1.60 -0.80 1.55
N MET A 74 -1.04 -1.55 0.61
CA MET A 74 0.18 -1.18 -0.12
C MET A 74 -0.20 -0.70 -1.51
N ILE A 75 0.27 0.50 -1.88
CA ILE A 75 -0.01 1.13 -3.16
C ILE A 75 1.31 1.41 -3.88
N HIS A 76 1.45 0.85 -5.08
CA HIS A 76 2.61 1.08 -5.92
C HIS A 76 2.65 2.52 -6.45
N ARG A 77 3.87 3.10 -6.53
CA ARG A 77 4.15 4.48 -6.96
C ARG A 77 3.47 4.91 -8.25
N ARG A 78 3.29 3.99 -9.21
CA ARG A 78 2.58 4.24 -10.48
C ARG A 78 1.15 4.81 -10.30
N LEU A 79 0.52 4.63 -9.15
CA LEU A 79 -0.83 5.12 -8.86
C LEU A 79 -0.85 6.37 -7.97
N TRP A 80 0.29 6.80 -7.42
CA TRP A 80 0.32 7.97 -6.55
C TRP A 80 -0.12 9.26 -7.25
N PRO A 81 0.24 9.53 -8.52
CA PRO A 81 -0.27 10.70 -9.23
C PRO A 81 -1.81 10.72 -9.29
N ALA A 82 -2.46 9.57 -9.49
CA ALA A 82 -3.91 9.46 -9.50
C ALA A 82 -4.54 9.69 -8.11
N LEU A 83 -3.91 9.17 -7.05
CA LEU A 83 -4.34 9.44 -5.67
C LEU A 83 -4.23 10.92 -5.32
N VAL A 84 -3.13 11.57 -5.70
CA VAL A 84 -2.91 13.00 -5.47
C VAL A 84 -3.89 13.82 -6.29
N LYS A 85 -4.13 13.44 -7.55
CA LYS A 85 -5.06 14.12 -8.45
C LYS A 85 -6.50 14.13 -7.94
N LEU A 86 -6.94 13.04 -7.30
CA LEU A 86 -8.29 12.88 -6.75
C LEU A 86 -8.35 13.06 -5.23
N SER A 87 -7.31 13.64 -4.63
CA SER A 87 -7.16 13.74 -3.17
C SER A 87 -8.23 14.57 -2.48
N ASP A 88 -8.83 15.52 -3.18
CA ASP A 88 -9.96 16.34 -2.73
C ASP A 88 -11.22 15.51 -2.42
N ARG A 89 -11.32 14.30 -2.98
CA ARG A 89 -12.43 13.36 -2.80
C ARG A 89 -12.09 12.20 -1.86
N ILE A 90 -10.91 12.21 -1.26
CA ILE A 90 -10.42 11.14 -0.40
C ILE A 90 -10.18 11.72 1.00
N ASP A 91 -10.66 11.03 2.03
CA ASP A 91 -10.31 11.37 3.40
C ASP A 91 -8.78 11.38 3.57
N PRO A 92 -8.15 12.50 4.01
CA PRO A 92 -6.69 12.60 4.10
C PRO A 92 -6.08 11.59 5.08
N GLY A 93 -6.83 11.13 6.09
CA GLY A 93 -6.42 10.06 7.01
C GLY A 93 -6.30 8.70 6.31
N ARG A 94 -7.04 8.47 5.22
CA ARG A 94 -6.87 7.26 4.36
C ARG A 94 -5.63 7.34 3.48
N LEU A 95 -5.08 8.54 3.27
CA LEU A 95 -3.85 8.80 2.52
C LEU A 95 -2.64 9.05 3.42
N ALA A 96 -2.80 9.08 4.75
CA ALA A 96 -1.66 9.17 5.67
C ALA A 96 -0.75 7.95 5.49
N GLN A 97 0.55 8.20 5.29
CA GLN A 97 1.54 7.13 5.18
C GLN A 97 1.76 6.53 6.56
N VAL A 98 1.48 5.24 6.70
CA VAL A 98 1.77 4.47 7.90
C VAL A 98 3.24 4.04 7.85
N ARG A 99 4.04 4.47 8.81
CA ARG A 99 5.42 3.97 9.00
C ARG A 99 5.50 3.11 10.25
N GLN A 100 6.02 1.91 10.10
CA GLN A 100 6.43 1.06 11.22
C GLN A 100 7.89 1.38 11.52
N GLU A 101 8.17 2.05 12.63
CA GLU A 101 9.54 2.21 13.11
C GLU A 101 9.90 1.05 14.04
N HIS A 102 10.93 0.31 13.66
CA HIS A 102 11.58 -0.64 14.56
C HIS A 102 12.41 0.16 15.57
N THR A 103 11.91 0.29 16.79
CA THR A 103 12.74 0.84 17.87
C THR A 103 13.85 -0.15 18.21
N ALA A 104 15.00 0.36 18.67
CA ALA A 104 16.15 -0.46 19.09
C ALA A 104 15.84 -1.46 20.22
N LYS A 105 14.64 -1.39 20.83
CA LYS A 105 14.16 -2.28 21.91
C LYS A 105 13.14 -3.33 21.45
N GLY A 106 12.92 -3.47 20.14
CA GLY A 106 12.00 -4.48 19.58
C GLY A 106 10.51 -4.14 19.69
N HIS A 107 10.17 -2.94 20.14
CA HIS A 107 8.80 -2.41 20.07
C HIS A 107 8.59 -1.75 18.70
N HIS A 108 7.48 -2.06 18.04
CA HIS A 108 7.09 -1.38 16.81
C HIS A 108 6.25 -0.16 17.19
N GLU A 109 6.75 1.04 16.92
CA GLU A 109 5.92 2.24 16.99
C GLU A 109 5.40 2.56 15.60
N THR A 110 4.08 2.72 15.49
CA THR A 110 3.47 3.15 14.24
C THR A 110 3.35 4.66 14.27
N HIS A 111 4.03 5.33 13.34
CA HIS A 111 3.94 6.77 13.13
C HIS A 111 3.27 7.03 11.79
N ASP A 112 2.24 7.87 11.79
CA ASP A 112 1.54 8.26 10.57
C ASP A 112 2.14 9.59 10.05
N VAL A 113 2.68 9.59 8.84
CA VAL A 113 3.08 10.81 8.12
C VAL A 113 1.85 11.34 7.38
N PRO A 114 1.32 12.53 7.74
CA PRO A 114 0.06 13.01 7.21
C PRO A 114 0.15 13.26 5.69
N TYR A 115 -0.97 13.12 4.99
CA TYR A 115 -1.08 13.64 3.64
C TYR A 115 -1.16 15.18 3.68
N PRO A 116 -0.43 15.91 2.81
CA PRO A 116 0.39 15.41 1.71
C PRO A 116 1.92 15.38 2.00
N SER A 117 2.35 15.37 3.26
CA SER A 117 3.76 15.52 3.65
C SER A 117 4.70 14.44 3.11
N TRP A 118 4.21 13.24 2.80
CA TRP A 118 5.02 12.17 2.22
C TRP A 118 5.15 12.25 0.70
N VAL A 119 4.34 13.07 0.01
CA VAL A 119 4.21 13.07 -1.45
C VAL A 119 5.43 13.74 -2.10
N PRO A 120 6.18 13.03 -2.97
CA PRO A 120 7.32 13.62 -3.69
C PRO A 120 6.90 14.71 -4.68
N ALA A 121 7.80 15.68 -4.92
CA ALA A 121 7.53 16.83 -5.80
C ALA A 121 7.23 16.43 -7.25
N ASP A 122 7.88 15.38 -7.76
CA ASP A 122 7.64 14.86 -9.12
C ASP A 122 6.25 14.23 -9.26
N VAL A 123 5.77 13.55 -8.22
CA VAL A 123 4.40 13.01 -8.16
C VAL A 123 3.37 14.12 -8.19
N PHE A 124 3.61 15.24 -7.50
CA PHE A 124 2.75 16.42 -7.62
C PHE A 124 2.75 17.00 -9.04
N ALA A 125 3.92 17.06 -9.70
CA ALA A 125 4.01 17.55 -11.07
C ALA A 125 3.26 16.63 -12.05
N GLU A 126 3.34 15.31 -11.87
CA GLU A 126 2.57 14.34 -12.64
C GLU A 126 1.07 14.45 -12.38
N ALA A 127 0.66 14.53 -11.11
CA ALA A 127 -0.75 14.68 -10.73
C ALA A 127 -1.40 15.92 -11.35
N ARG A 128 -0.67 17.05 -11.43
CA ARG A 128 -1.15 18.28 -12.09
C ARG A 128 -1.41 18.11 -13.58
N ARG A 129 -0.72 17.19 -14.25
CA ARG A 129 -0.87 16.91 -15.68
C ARG A 129 -1.99 15.91 -15.97
N LEU A 130 -2.44 15.15 -14.98
CA LEU A 130 -3.52 14.18 -15.14
C LEU A 130 -4.90 14.85 -15.20
N GLY A 131 -5.74 14.36 -16.11
CA GLY A 131 -7.16 14.62 -16.08
C GLY A 131 -7.87 13.78 -15.02
N ASP A 132 -9.00 14.27 -14.50
CA ASP A 132 -9.81 13.56 -13.50
C ASP A 132 -10.28 12.18 -14.00
N GLU A 133 -10.71 12.11 -15.27
CA GLU A 133 -11.15 10.85 -15.89
C GLU A 133 -10.01 9.85 -16.01
N GLU A 134 -8.80 10.31 -16.34
CA GLU A 134 -7.62 9.45 -16.45
C GLU A 134 -7.22 8.91 -15.08
N ALA A 135 -7.16 9.78 -14.06
CA ALA A 135 -6.89 9.35 -12.69
C ALA A 135 -7.95 8.37 -12.17
N THR A 136 -9.22 8.60 -12.49
CA THR A 136 -10.32 7.68 -12.16
C THR A 136 -10.11 6.33 -12.82
N ARG A 137 -9.72 6.30 -14.10
CA ARG A 137 -9.43 5.07 -14.84
C ARG A 137 -8.24 4.31 -14.26
N MET A 138 -7.21 5.02 -13.79
CA MET A 138 -6.03 4.43 -13.14
C MET A 138 -6.38 3.73 -11.82
N LEU A 139 -7.28 4.30 -11.01
CA LEU A 139 -7.74 3.70 -9.75
C LEU A 139 -8.87 2.67 -9.95
N GLY A 140 -9.54 2.70 -11.10
CA GLY A 140 -10.59 1.75 -11.46
C GLY A 140 -11.73 1.73 -10.43
N PRO A 141 -12.20 0.54 -9.98
CA PRO A 141 -13.27 0.42 -9.00
C PRO A 141 -12.97 1.06 -7.63
N LEU A 142 -11.71 1.39 -7.35
CA LEU A 142 -11.29 2.04 -6.11
C LEU A 142 -11.24 3.57 -6.20
N ALA A 143 -11.57 4.15 -7.35
CA ALA A 143 -11.65 5.60 -7.48
C ALA A 143 -12.68 6.17 -6.50
N PRO A 144 -12.38 7.29 -5.81
CA PRO A 144 -13.37 7.99 -5.01
C PRO A 144 -14.52 8.46 -5.91
N ARG A 145 -15.75 8.38 -5.38
CA ARG A 145 -16.96 8.83 -6.07
C ARG A 145 -17.08 10.35 -6.02
#